data_AF-A0AA96WQH9-F1
#
_entry.id   AF-A0AA96WQH9-F1
#
_cell.length_a   1.000
_cell.length_b   1.000
_cell.length_c   1.000
_cell.angle_alpha   90.00
_cell.angle_beta   90.00
_cell.angle_gamma   90.00
#
_symmetry.space_group_name_H-M   'P 1'
#
loop_
_entity.id
_entity.type
_entity.pdbx_description
1 polymer ?
#
loop_
_entity_poly.entity_id
_entity_poly.type
_entity_poly.pdbx_seq_one_letter_code
_entity_poly.pdbx_strand_id
1 'polypeptide(L)'
;MIPDSSTNLLSLNILIVDDHRLLLNGTIELVRDRFPDAQILSAQTVQDAFVQAKAQALDLVIVDLSLPETTETTAHVEHGLGLLKHLMQTYPTLNLMVQSSNVKALIRLMPDMDAHQGGLTIADKSLSIDATLMRIEWAMQGLTHTKDLQTDLEVKPEWLEVLRLAFEEGLQDKAIAQTMHKSERMIRHYWSKIQDALAIYPEEGKNVRALTQIRARETGLLD
;
A
#
# COMPACT_ATOMS: atom_id res chain seq x y z
N MET A 1 -17.79 -21.02 44.74
CA MET A 1 -18.18 -19.78 44.04
C MET A 1 -16.91 -19.27 43.37
N ILE A 2 -16.73 -19.61 42.10
CA ILE A 2 -15.56 -19.17 41.32
C ILE A 2 -15.93 -17.77 40.82
N PRO A 3 -15.05 -16.75 40.94
CA PRO A 3 -15.36 -15.43 40.42
C PRO A 3 -15.45 -15.53 38.90
N ASP A 4 -16.61 -15.16 38.38
CA ASP A 4 -16.86 -14.94 36.97
C ASP A 4 -15.84 -13.91 36.46
N SER A 5 -14.90 -14.38 35.66
CA SER A 5 -13.90 -13.53 35.02
C SER A 5 -14.48 -13.01 33.72
N SER A 6 -15.59 -12.27 33.83
CA SER A 6 -16.12 -11.43 32.76
C SER A 6 -15.19 -10.23 32.61
N THR A 7 -13.96 -10.52 32.18
CA THR A 7 -13.12 -9.53 31.53
C THR A 7 -13.93 -9.12 30.31
N ASN A 8 -14.25 -7.84 30.21
CA ASN A 8 -14.96 -7.27 29.08
C ASN A 8 -14.11 -7.56 27.82
N LEU A 9 -14.38 -8.67 27.14
CA LEU A 9 -13.74 -9.04 25.88
C LEU A 9 -14.33 -8.07 24.87
N LEU A 10 -13.68 -6.92 24.70
CA LEU A 10 -14.00 -6.03 23.59
C LEU A 10 -13.84 -6.86 22.31
N SER A 11 -14.98 -7.13 21.67
CA SER A 11 -15.03 -7.83 20.38
C SER A 11 -14.23 -6.99 19.38
N LEU A 12 -13.27 -7.63 18.70
CA LEU A 12 -12.40 -6.97 17.74
C LEU A 12 -13.22 -6.47 16.55
N ASN A 13 -13.05 -5.22 16.17
CA ASN A 13 -13.65 -4.64 14.97
C ASN A 13 -12.65 -4.66 13.82
N ILE A 14 -12.86 -5.56 12.87
CA ILE A 14 -11.96 -5.76 11.73
C ILE A 14 -12.67 -5.34 10.44
N LEU A 15 -12.06 -4.45 9.66
CA LEU A 15 -12.54 -4.08 8.33
C LEU A 15 -11.69 -4.77 7.26
N ILE A 16 -12.34 -5.42 6.29
CA ILE A 16 -11.67 -6.04 5.15
C ILE A 16 -12.12 -5.35 3.86
N VAL A 17 -11.18 -4.85 3.07
CA VAL A 17 -11.43 -4.06 1.87
C VAL A 17 -10.80 -4.74 0.65
N ASP A 18 -11.63 -5.29 -0.23
CA ASP A 18 -11.21 -5.91 -1.50
C ASP A 18 -12.42 -5.89 -2.47
N ASP A 19 -12.21 -5.47 -3.71
CA ASP A 19 -13.28 -5.38 -4.72
C ASP A 19 -13.61 -6.75 -5.33
N HIS A 20 -12.68 -7.70 -5.26
CA HIS A 20 -12.87 -9.07 -5.68
C HIS A 20 -13.60 -9.89 -4.61
N ARG A 21 -14.92 -9.99 -4.75
CA ARG A 21 -15.82 -10.75 -3.84
C ARG A 21 -15.31 -12.13 -3.39
N LEU A 22 -14.68 -12.89 -4.30
CA LEU A 22 -14.18 -14.23 -3.96
C LEU A 22 -13.02 -14.14 -2.95
N LEU A 23 -12.07 -13.22 -3.17
CA LEU A 23 -10.95 -12.98 -2.27
C LEU A 23 -11.43 -12.39 -0.96
N LEU A 24 -12.31 -11.38 -1.03
CA LEU A 24 -12.94 -10.76 0.14
C LEU A 24 -13.58 -11.81 1.07
N ASN A 25 -14.42 -12.69 0.51
CA ASN A 25 -15.06 -13.76 1.29
C ASN A 25 -14.03 -14.76 1.84
N GLY A 26 -13.01 -15.12 1.07
CA GLY A 26 -11.92 -15.98 1.54
C GLY A 26 -11.17 -15.39 2.74
N THR A 27 -10.84 -14.11 2.69
CA THR A 27 -10.19 -13.40 3.80
C THR A 27 -11.12 -13.26 5.00
N ILE A 28 -12.42 -13.02 4.79
CA ILE A 28 -13.42 -12.99 5.86
C ILE A 28 -13.48 -14.34 6.60
N GLU A 29 -13.58 -15.47 5.88
CA GLU A 29 -13.60 -16.78 6.52
C GLU A 29 -12.29 -17.07 7.27
N LEU A 30 -11.15 -16.73 6.66
CA LEU A 30 -9.84 -16.90 7.30
C LEU A 30 -9.73 -16.12 8.62
N VAL A 31 -10.18 -14.86 8.63
CA VAL A 31 -10.18 -14.02 9.83
C VAL A 31 -11.17 -14.56 10.86
N ARG A 32 -12.34 -15.01 10.44
CA ARG A 32 -13.36 -15.56 11.35
C ARG A 32 -12.91 -16.84 12.02
N ASP A 33 -12.23 -17.72 11.28
CA ASP A 33 -11.66 -18.94 11.84
C ASP A 33 -10.62 -18.63 12.92
N ARG A 34 -9.83 -17.56 12.75
CA ARG A 34 -8.80 -17.15 13.70
C ARG A 34 -9.30 -16.33 14.87
N PHE A 35 -10.30 -15.48 14.63
CA PHE A 35 -10.91 -14.56 15.59
C PHE A 35 -12.45 -14.73 15.59
N PRO A 36 -12.99 -15.81 16.19
CA PRO A 36 -14.42 -16.15 16.09
C PRO A 36 -15.37 -15.10 16.66
N ASP A 37 -14.91 -14.34 17.65
CA ASP A 37 -15.69 -13.31 18.33
C ASP A 37 -15.50 -11.92 17.71
N ALA A 38 -14.75 -11.79 16.61
CA ALA A 38 -14.53 -10.50 15.95
C ALA A 38 -15.77 -10.07 15.14
N GLN A 39 -16.12 -8.80 15.24
CA GLN A 39 -17.03 -8.16 14.31
C GLN A 39 -16.28 -7.83 13.02
N ILE A 40 -16.60 -8.56 11.95
CA ILE A 40 -15.98 -8.37 10.64
C ILE A 40 -16.89 -7.48 9.77
N LEU A 41 -16.38 -6.32 9.39
CA LEU A 41 -16.94 -5.42 8.38
C LEU A 41 -16.27 -5.68 7.03
N SER A 42 -16.98 -5.37 5.96
CA SER A 42 -16.41 -5.43 4.62
C SER A 42 -16.77 -4.22 3.76
N ALA A 43 -15.87 -3.90 2.85
CA ALA A 43 -16.06 -2.88 1.83
C ALA A 43 -15.47 -3.36 0.49
N GLN A 44 -16.08 -2.96 -0.62
CA GLN A 44 -15.59 -3.28 -1.98
C GLN A 44 -15.04 -2.03 -2.70
N THR A 45 -15.15 -0.86 -2.08
CA THR A 45 -14.76 0.43 -2.67
C THR A 45 -14.07 1.28 -1.61
N VAL A 46 -13.28 2.27 -2.05
CA VAL A 46 -12.66 3.24 -1.13
C VAL A 46 -13.72 4.04 -0.37
N GLN A 47 -14.78 4.47 -1.05
CA GLN A 47 -15.86 5.22 -0.42
C GLN A 47 -16.55 4.42 0.70
N ASP A 48 -16.86 3.14 0.46
CA ASP A 48 -17.46 2.26 1.48
C ASP A 48 -16.50 2.05 2.65
N ALA A 49 -15.20 1.87 2.39
CA ALA A 49 -14.20 1.71 3.43
C ALA A 49 -14.15 2.93 4.35
N PHE A 50 -14.23 4.15 3.79
CA PHE A 50 -14.31 5.37 4.60
C PHE A 50 -15.58 5.48 5.44
N VAL A 51 -16.73 5.03 4.90
CA VAL A 51 -17.98 4.99 5.67
C VAL A 51 -17.83 4.06 6.86
N GLN A 52 -17.28 2.85 6.66
CA GLN A 52 -17.08 1.88 7.73
C GLN A 52 -16.08 2.38 8.78
N ALA A 53 -14.94 2.94 8.35
CA ALA A 53 -13.91 3.46 9.24
C ALA A 53 -14.38 4.64 10.11
N LYS A 54 -15.36 5.43 9.63
CA LYS A 54 -15.96 6.53 10.40
C LYS A 54 -17.07 6.08 11.34
N ALA A 55 -17.72 4.96 11.04
CA ALA A 55 -18.88 4.50 11.80
C ALA A 55 -18.52 3.98 13.20
N GLN A 56 -17.34 3.38 13.34
CA GLN A 56 -16.87 2.83 14.62
C GLN A 56 -15.34 2.73 14.67
N ALA A 57 -14.79 2.63 15.88
CA ALA A 57 -13.37 2.36 16.08
C ALA A 57 -13.03 0.95 15.57
N LEU A 58 -12.01 0.86 14.73
CA LEU A 58 -11.48 -0.39 14.18
C LEU A 58 -10.19 -0.78 14.90
N ASP A 59 -9.99 -2.06 15.11
CA ASP A 59 -8.75 -2.61 15.66
C ASP A 59 -7.77 -3.01 14.54
N LEU A 60 -8.29 -3.35 13.36
CA LEU A 60 -7.52 -3.72 12.18
C LEU A 60 -8.27 -3.37 10.89
N VAL A 61 -7.52 -2.90 9.90
CA VAL A 61 -7.96 -2.86 8.49
C VAL A 61 -7.06 -3.77 7.66
N ILE A 62 -7.67 -4.69 6.91
CA ILE A 62 -7.01 -5.48 5.87
C ILE A 62 -7.45 -4.90 4.53
N VAL A 63 -6.50 -4.50 3.68
CA VAL A 63 -6.81 -3.72 2.47
C VAL A 63 -6.03 -4.22 1.26
N ASP A 64 -6.71 -4.42 0.14
CA ASP A 64 -6.08 -4.51 -1.18
C ASP A 64 -5.75 -3.13 -1.73
N LEU A 65 -4.74 -3.05 -2.59
CA LEU A 65 -4.35 -1.81 -3.25
C LEU A 65 -5.17 -1.52 -4.49
N SER A 66 -5.53 -2.55 -5.27
CA SER A 66 -6.29 -2.37 -6.50
C SER A 66 -7.77 -2.23 -6.17
N LEU A 67 -8.22 -1.02 -5.87
CA LEU A 67 -9.60 -0.76 -5.47
C LEU A 67 -10.28 0.23 -6.41
N PRO A 68 -11.59 0.14 -6.64
CA PRO A 68 -12.35 1.21 -7.25
C PRO A 68 -12.69 2.27 -6.19
N GLU A 69 -12.79 3.53 -6.60
CA GLU A 69 -13.21 4.62 -5.71
C GLU A 69 -14.68 4.44 -5.28
N THR A 70 -15.54 4.12 -6.25
CA THR A 70 -16.98 3.83 -6.10
C THR A 70 -17.35 2.58 -6.92
N THR A 71 -18.57 2.07 -6.75
CA THR A 71 -19.07 0.90 -7.50
C THR A 71 -19.14 1.10 -9.02
N GLU A 72 -19.04 2.33 -9.50
CA GLU A 72 -19.10 2.68 -10.92
C GLU A 72 -17.71 2.90 -11.55
N THR A 73 -16.66 2.93 -10.73
CA THR A 73 -15.28 3.16 -11.19
C THR A 73 -14.50 1.86 -11.31
N THR A 74 -13.45 1.87 -12.13
CA THR A 74 -12.55 0.72 -12.28
C THR A 74 -11.53 0.69 -11.15
N ALA A 75 -11.12 -0.52 -10.76
CA ALA A 75 -10.09 -0.72 -9.76
C ALA A 75 -8.73 -0.16 -10.21
N HIS A 76 -8.04 0.50 -9.29
CA HIS A 76 -6.78 1.16 -9.53
C HIS A 76 -5.92 1.19 -8.27
N VAL A 77 -4.61 1.02 -8.41
CA VAL A 77 -3.68 0.98 -7.27
C VAL A 77 -3.67 2.31 -6.51
N GLU A 78 -3.79 3.43 -7.22
CA GLU A 78 -3.82 4.77 -6.60
C GLU A 78 -4.97 4.96 -5.61
N HIS A 79 -6.13 4.33 -5.84
CA HIS A 79 -7.25 4.44 -4.90
C HIS A 79 -6.91 3.75 -3.57
N GLY A 80 -6.32 2.54 -3.61
CA GLY A 80 -5.90 1.84 -2.40
C GLY A 80 -4.73 2.52 -1.68
N LEU A 81 -3.78 3.11 -2.42
CA LEU A 81 -2.72 3.93 -1.82
C LEU A 81 -3.28 5.20 -1.16
N GLY A 82 -4.24 5.86 -1.80
CA GLY A 82 -4.95 7.01 -1.25
C GLY A 82 -5.69 6.67 0.04
N LEU A 83 -6.41 5.53 0.04
CA LEU A 83 -7.09 4.99 1.23
C LEU A 83 -6.09 4.74 2.37
N LEU A 84 -4.99 4.01 2.11
CA LEU A 84 -3.97 3.72 3.11
C LEU A 84 -3.35 4.97 3.71
N LYS A 85 -2.97 5.92 2.87
CA LYS A 85 -2.42 7.20 3.32
C LYS A 85 -3.40 7.95 4.21
N HIS A 86 -4.68 8.00 3.82
CA HIS A 86 -5.71 8.63 4.63
C HIS A 86 -5.90 7.94 5.99
N LEU A 87 -5.91 6.61 6.02
CA LEU A 87 -6.05 5.82 7.25
C LEU A 87 -4.89 6.06 8.22
N MET A 88 -3.63 6.02 7.74
CA MET A 88 -2.45 6.29 8.57
C MET A 88 -2.46 7.72 9.14
N GLN A 89 -2.87 8.70 8.35
CA GLN A 89 -2.89 10.10 8.78
C GLN A 89 -4.04 10.42 9.74
N THR A 90 -5.19 9.76 9.57
CA THR A 90 -6.40 10.01 10.37
C THR A 90 -6.42 9.17 11.65
N TYR A 91 -5.88 7.95 11.60
CA TYR A 91 -5.86 6.99 12.70
C TYR A 91 -4.43 6.46 12.93
N PRO A 92 -3.54 7.24 13.56
CA PRO A 92 -2.11 6.92 13.64
C PRO A 92 -1.76 5.61 14.34
N THR A 93 -2.65 5.10 15.19
CA THR A 93 -2.46 3.85 15.96
C THR A 93 -3.28 2.68 15.43
N LEU A 94 -4.06 2.86 14.35
CA LEU A 94 -4.87 1.80 13.75
C LEU A 94 -3.95 0.72 13.17
N ASN A 95 -4.18 -0.55 13.48
CA ASN A 95 -3.41 -1.61 12.85
C ASN A 95 -3.86 -1.79 11.40
N LEU A 96 -2.89 -1.99 10.53
CA LEU A 96 -3.09 -2.11 9.10
C LEU A 96 -2.38 -3.36 8.58
N MET A 97 -3.04 -4.05 7.66
CA MET A 97 -2.44 -5.07 6.85
C MET A 97 -2.77 -4.83 5.38
N VAL A 98 -1.74 -4.72 4.55
CA VAL A 98 -1.91 -4.64 3.10
C VAL A 98 -1.84 -6.05 2.51
N GLN A 99 -2.84 -6.45 1.75
CA GLN A 99 -2.86 -7.72 1.04
C GLN A 99 -2.98 -7.46 -0.47
N SER A 100 -1.89 -7.54 -1.22
CA SER A 100 -1.90 -7.18 -2.65
C SER A 100 -0.94 -7.99 -3.50
N SER A 101 -1.19 -8.07 -4.81
CA SER A 101 -0.23 -8.63 -5.79
C SER A 101 0.79 -7.58 -6.27
N ASN A 102 0.59 -6.29 -5.94
CA ASN A 102 1.49 -5.20 -6.32
C ASN A 102 2.04 -4.50 -5.07
N VAL A 103 2.65 -5.27 -4.16
CA VAL A 103 3.14 -4.73 -2.89
C VAL A 103 4.19 -3.62 -3.08
N LYS A 104 4.96 -3.62 -4.17
CA LYS A 104 5.99 -2.61 -4.43
C LYS A 104 5.44 -1.20 -4.62
N ALA A 105 4.16 -1.06 -4.98
CA ALA A 105 3.47 0.22 -5.01
C ALA A 105 3.57 0.99 -3.69
N LEU A 106 3.69 0.28 -2.57
CA LEU A 106 3.82 0.84 -1.22
C LEU A 106 5.14 1.58 -0.99
N ILE A 107 6.16 1.40 -1.83
CA ILE A 107 7.41 2.17 -1.75
C ILE A 107 7.11 3.68 -1.76
N ARG A 108 6.06 4.09 -2.47
CA ARG A 108 5.60 5.47 -2.57
C ARG A 108 5.02 6.03 -1.27
N LEU A 109 4.64 5.15 -0.35
CA LEU A 109 4.11 5.50 0.97
C LEU A 109 5.11 5.26 2.11
N MET A 110 6.37 4.89 1.84
CA MET A 110 7.37 4.64 2.91
C MET A 110 7.42 5.75 3.97
N PRO A 111 7.42 7.05 3.63
CA PRO A 111 7.45 8.10 4.66
C PRO A 111 6.20 8.10 5.55
N ASP A 112 5.01 7.84 4.99
CA ASP A 112 3.76 7.76 5.74
C ASP A 112 3.77 6.49 6.63
N MET A 113 4.28 5.37 6.11
CA MET A 113 4.39 4.09 6.82
C MET A 113 5.41 4.10 7.96
N ASP A 114 6.56 4.77 7.78
CA ASP A 114 7.59 4.93 8.81
C ASP A 114 7.11 5.83 9.97
N ALA A 115 6.19 6.74 9.69
CA ALA A 115 5.58 7.62 10.68
C ALA A 115 4.37 6.98 11.40
N HIS A 116 3.83 5.89 10.87
CA HIS A 116 2.67 5.19 11.44
C HIS A 116 3.01 4.53 12.78
N GLN A 117 2.11 4.62 13.76
CA GLN A 117 2.35 4.17 15.14
C GLN A 117 1.62 2.88 15.50
N GLY A 118 0.68 2.42 14.66
CA GLY A 118 0.03 1.13 14.78
C GLY A 118 0.85 0.01 14.13
N GLY A 119 0.42 -1.24 14.31
CA GLY A 119 0.98 -2.36 13.58
C GLY A 119 0.72 -2.22 12.09
N LEU A 120 1.72 -2.55 11.27
CA LEU A 120 1.66 -2.40 9.82
C LEU A 120 2.38 -3.55 9.15
N THR A 121 1.62 -4.45 8.54
CA THR A 121 2.18 -5.61 7.84
C THR A 121 1.76 -5.65 6.39
N ILE A 122 2.52 -6.39 5.60
CA ILE A 122 2.29 -6.57 4.18
C ILE A 122 2.24 -8.06 3.90
N ALA A 123 1.29 -8.46 3.06
CA ALA A 123 1.21 -9.80 2.50
C ALA A 123 1.06 -9.69 0.99
N ASP A 124 2.00 -10.30 0.27
CA ASP A 124 1.79 -10.57 -1.14
C ASP A 124 0.66 -11.62 -1.28
N LYS A 125 -0.26 -11.44 -2.23
CA LYS A 125 -1.38 -12.38 -2.46
C LYS A 125 -0.91 -13.80 -2.84
N SER A 126 0.36 -14.00 -3.18
CA SER A 126 0.99 -15.31 -3.41
C SER A 126 1.48 -16.02 -2.15
N LEU A 127 1.46 -15.37 -0.98
CA LEU A 127 1.84 -15.99 0.30
C LEU A 127 0.89 -17.14 0.67
N SER A 128 1.40 -18.07 1.49
CA SER A 128 0.55 -19.11 2.06
C SER A 128 -0.47 -18.53 3.05
N ILE A 129 -1.53 -19.30 3.30
CA ILE A 129 -2.56 -18.96 4.28
C ILE A 129 -1.94 -18.76 5.68
N ASP A 130 -1.05 -19.67 6.10
CA ASP A 130 -0.37 -19.58 7.40
C ASP A 130 0.48 -18.31 7.52
N ALA A 131 1.19 -17.93 6.45
CA ALA A 131 1.96 -16.69 6.41
C ALA A 131 1.04 -15.46 6.49
N THR A 132 -0.10 -15.49 5.80
CA THR A 132 -1.11 -14.41 5.84
C THR A 132 -1.68 -14.25 7.24
N LEU A 133 -2.06 -15.35 7.91
CA LEU A 133 -2.52 -15.33 9.31
C LEU A 133 -1.47 -14.76 10.26
N MET A 134 -0.20 -15.17 10.08
CA MET A 134 0.91 -14.64 10.87
C MET A 134 1.05 -13.11 10.70
N ARG A 135 0.87 -12.58 9.48
CA ARG A 135 0.87 -11.12 9.23
C ARG A 135 -0.27 -10.41 9.95
N ILE A 136 -1.47 -10.99 9.92
CA ILE A 136 -2.64 -10.45 10.64
C ILE A 136 -2.33 -10.35 12.14
N GLU A 137 -1.83 -11.44 12.74
CA GLU A 137 -1.49 -11.46 14.16
C GLU A 137 -0.40 -10.45 14.53
N TRP A 138 0.62 -10.30 13.68
CA TRP A 138 1.68 -9.32 13.90
C TRP A 138 1.17 -7.89 13.83
N ALA A 139 0.32 -7.55 12.85
CA ALA A 139 -0.32 -6.24 12.80
C ALA A 139 -1.13 -5.98 14.08
N MET A 140 -1.94 -6.96 14.51
CA MET A 140 -2.73 -6.85 15.74
C MET A 140 -1.89 -6.66 17.01
N GLN A 141 -0.65 -7.16 17.04
CA GLN A 141 0.29 -6.98 18.15
C GLN A 141 1.09 -5.67 18.07
N GLY A 142 0.80 -4.81 17.09
CA GLY A 142 1.51 -3.56 16.87
C GLY A 142 2.87 -3.72 16.18
N LEU A 143 3.16 -4.88 15.59
CA LEU A 143 4.43 -5.12 14.89
C LEU A 143 4.38 -4.58 13.46
N THR A 144 5.52 -4.07 13.01
CA THR A 144 5.72 -3.64 11.63
C THR A 144 6.48 -4.71 10.85
N HIS A 145 5.93 -5.16 9.72
CA HIS A 145 6.60 -6.04 8.79
C HIS A 145 6.53 -5.50 7.36
N THR A 146 7.47 -4.60 7.05
CA THR A 146 7.64 -3.98 5.74
C THR A 146 8.82 -4.57 4.97
N LYS A 147 9.45 -5.64 5.47
CA LYS A 147 10.62 -6.28 4.83
C LYS A 147 10.30 -6.86 3.45
N ASP A 148 9.03 -7.17 3.17
CA ASP A 148 8.59 -7.59 1.83
C ASP A 148 8.76 -6.46 0.79
N LEU A 149 8.94 -5.21 1.23
CA LEU A 149 9.30 -4.05 0.40
C LEU A 149 10.81 -3.82 0.28
N GLN A 150 11.64 -4.58 1.00
CA GLN A 150 13.10 -4.47 0.87
C GLN A 150 13.52 -4.95 -0.51
N THR A 151 13.42 -4.05 -1.47
CA THR A 151 14.19 -4.06 -2.69
C THR A 151 15.61 -3.61 -2.33
N ASP A 152 16.64 -4.17 -2.97
CA ASP A 152 18.00 -3.58 -2.94
C ASP A 152 18.05 -2.15 -3.52
N LEU A 153 16.91 -1.63 -3.96
CA LEU A 153 16.67 -0.34 -4.57
C LEU A 153 16.40 0.73 -3.50
N GLU A 154 17.41 1.54 -3.18
CA GLU A 154 17.21 2.76 -2.38
C GLU A 154 16.51 3.82 -3.25
N VAL A 155 15.18 3.87 -3.21
CA VAL A 155 14.39 4.86 -3.96
C VAL A 155 14.18 6.12 -3.13
N LYS A 156 14.64 7.26 -3.66
CA LYS A 156 14.49 8.56 -3.00
C LYS A 156 13.19 9.26 -3.39
N PRO A 157 12.56 10.04 -2.50
CA PRO A 157 11.33 10.78 -2.80
C PRO A 157 11.45 11.67 -4.05
N GLU A 158 12.61 12.30 -4.26
CA GLU A 158 12.84 13.14 -5.44
C GLU A 158 12.84 12.34 -6.75
N TRP A 159 13.15 11.05 -6.71
CA TRP A 159 13.15 10.18 -7.88
C TRP A 159 11.73 9.81 -8.28
N LEU A 160 10.89 9.50 -7.29
CA LEU A 160 9.46 9.25 -7.50
C LEU A 160 8.80 10.49 -8.11
N GLU A 161 9.13 11.68 -7.61
CA GLU A 161 8.58 12.93 -8.16
C GLU A 161 9.03 13.19 -9.60
N VAL A 162 10.29 12.90 -9.96
CA VAL A 162 10.74 12.98 -11.37
C VAL A 162 9.97 12.00 -12.25
N LEU A 163 9.78 10.76 -11.81
CA LEU A 163 9.04 9.73 -12.55
C LEU A 163 7.58 10.18 -12.78
N ARG A 164 6.92 10.67 -11.72
CA ARG A 164 5.53 11.17 -11.74
C ARG A 164 5.38 12.32 -12.73
N LEU A 165 6.18 13.38 -12.58
CA LEU A 165 6.13 14.56 -13.46
C LEU A 165 6.42 14.21 -14.93
N ALA A 166 7.33 13.26 -15.18
CA ALA A 166 7.69 12.89 -16.54
C ALA A 166 6.62 12.03 -17.23
N PHE A 167 6.04 11.06 -16.53
CA PHE A 167 5.24 10.00 -17.16
C PHE A 167 3.75 10.11 -16.92
N GLU A 168 3.31 10.77 -15.84
CA GLU A 168 1.90 11.06 -15.59
C GLU A 168 1.52 12.44 -16.13
N GLU A 169 2.38 13.45 -15.93
CA GLU A 169 2.13 14.82 -16.42
C GLU A 169 2.77 15.11 -17.79
N GLY A 170 3.63 14.22 -18.30
CA GLY A 170 4.25 14.37 -19.62
C GLY A 170 5.30 15.49 -19.71
N LEU A 171 5.85 15.94 -18.58
CA LEU A 171 6.78 17.06 -18.54
C LEU A 171 8.17 16.67 -19.05
N GLN A 172 8.83 17.61 -19.74
CA GLN A 172 10.24 17.49 -20.12
C GLN A 172 11.16 17.98 -19.01
N ASP A 173 12.43 17.57 -19.03
CA ASP A 173 13.44 17.87 -17.99
C ASP A 173 13.49 19.35 -17.56
N LYS A 174 13.32 20.30 -18.49
CA LYS A 174 13.28 21.73 -18.19
C LYS A 174 12.08 22.12 -17.34
N ALA A 175 10.89 21.61 -17.66
CA ALA A 175 9.68 21.87 -16.90
C ALA A 175 9.74 21.17 -15.53
N ILE A 176 10.23 19.92 -15.48
CA ILE A 176 10.46 19.19 -14.22
C ILE A 176 11.41 19.97 -13.30
N ALA A 177 12.51 20.49 -13.85
CA ALA A 177 13.48 21.29 -13.09
C ALA A 177 12.82 22.54 -12.47
N GLN A 178 11.95 23.21 -13.24
CA GLN A 178 11.21 24.38 -12.75
C GLN A 178 10.22 23.99 -11.64
N THR A 179 9.41 22.95 -11.84
CA THR A 179 8.43 22.46 -10.86
C THR A 179 9.08 22.05 -9.54
N MET A 180 10.22 21.36 -9.60
CA MET A 180 10.94 20.90 -8.40
C MET A 180 11.86 21.97 -7.80
N HIS A 181 11.94 23.17 -8.39
CA HIS A 181 12.91 24.21 -8.03
C HIS A 181 14.37 23.71 -8.00
N LYS A 182 14.76 22.93 -9.01
CA LYS A 182 16.11 22.38 -9.20
C LYS A 182 16.72 22.83 -10.54
N SER A 183 18.01 22.58 -10.72
CA SER A 183 18.65 22.78 -12.04
C SER A 183 18.38 21.59 -12.97
N GLU A 184 18.35 21.81 -14.28
CA GLU A 184 18.25 20.72 -15.27
C GLU A 184 19.38 19.69 -15.12
N ARG A 185 20.57 20.12 -14.66
CA ARG A 185 21.68 19.22 -14.33
C ARG A 185 21.30 18.25 -13.23
N MET A 186 20.57 18.71 -12.21
CA MET A 186 20.09 17.86 -11.13
C MET A 186 19.05 16.87 -11.62
N ILE A 187 18.14 17.29 -12.51
CA ILE A 187 17.15 16.37 -13.10
C ILE A 187 17.85 15.26 -13.91
N ARG A 188 18.86 15.60 -14.72
CA ARG A 188 19.69 14.59 -15.40
C ARG A 188 20.42 13.66 -14.42
N HIS A 189 20.89 14.20 -13.29
CA HIS A 189 21.50 13.38 -12.24
C HIS A 189 20.50 12.40 -11.63
N TYR A 190 19.28 12.85 -11.29
CA TYR A 190 18.21 11.98 -10.81
C TYR A 190 17.86 10.90 -11.82
N TRP A 191 17.74 11.25 -13.10
CA TRP A 191 17.50 10.26 -14.15
C TRP A 191 18.58 9.19 -14.25
N SER A 192 19.85 9.58 -14.18
CA SER A 192 20.96 8.62 -14.16
C SER A 192 20.87 7.68 -12.96
N LYS A 193 20.48 8.20 -11.79
CA LYS A 193 20.31 7.40 -10.58
C LYS A 193 19.10 6.47 -10.64
N ILE A 194 17.97 6.95 -11.15
CA ILE A 194 16.78 6.13 -11.41
C ILE A 194 17.12 4.97 -12.34
N GLN A 195 17.81 5.25 -13.44
CA GLN A 195 18.17 4.22 -14.43
C GLN A 195 19.14 3.19 -13.87
N ASP A 196 20.16 3.65 -13.14
CA ASP A 196 21.14 2.79 -12.47
C ASP A 196 20.44 1.87 -11.45
N ALA A 197 19.56 2.46 -10.63
CA ALA A 197 18.74 1.73 -9.68
C ALA A 197 17.88 0.67 -10.41
N LEU A 198 17.19 1.04 -11.48
CA LEU A 198 16.35 0.12 -12.26
C LEU A 198 17.15 -0.86 -13.15
N ALA A 199 18.48 -0.87 -13.05
CA ALA A 199 19.39 -1.65 -13.88
C ALA A 199 19.14 -1.47 -15.39
N ILE A 200 18.89 -0.24 -15.80
CA ILE A 200 18.62 0.14 -17.19
C ILE A 200 19.90 0.72 -17.79
N TYR A 201 20.43 0.02 -18.79
CA TYR A 201 21.58 0.45 -19.55
C TYR A 201 21.19 0.69 -21.02
N PRO A 202 21.92 1.56 -21.76
CA PRO A 202 21.64 1.77 -23.17
C PRO A 202 21.78 0.47 -23.97
N GLU A 203 20.73 0.12 -24.71
CA GLU A 203 20.69 -1.01 -25.64
C GLU A 203 20.36 -0.51 -27.05
N GLU A 204 20.99 -1.07 -28.07
CA GLU A 204 20.77 -0.66 -29.45
C GLU A 204 19.30 -0.85 -29.86
N GLY A 205 18.72 0.18 -30.50
CA GLY A 205 17.32 0.17 -30.94
C GLY A 205 16.27 0.42 -29.85
N LYS A 206 16.66 0.57 -28.56
CA LYS A 206 15.71 0.83 -27.47
C LYS A 206 15.77 2.28 -26.98
N ASN A 207 14.60 2.86 -26.70
CA ASN A 207 14.50 4.17 -26.07
C ASN A 207 14.62 4.04 -24.55
N VAL A 208 15.69 4.60 -23.98
CA VAL A 208 15.98 4.51 -22.53
C VAL A 208 14.85 5.09 -21.67
N ARG A 209 14.15 6.15 -22.11
CA ARG A 209 13.01 6.71 -21.37
C ARG A 209 11.81 5.80 -21.37
N ALA A 210 11.46 5.22 -22.51
CA ALA A 210 10.38 4.24 -22.59
C ALA A 210 10.67 3.02 -21.71
N LEU A 211 11.91 2.52 -21.74
CA LEU A 211 12.33 1.44 -20.84
C LEU A 211 12.26 1.84 -19.36
N THR A 212 12.63 3.08 -19.03
CA THR A 212 12.51 3.62 -17.67
C THR A 212 11.06 3.59 -17.20
N GLN A 213 10.12 4.02 -18.04
CA GLN A 213 8.70 3.96 -17.73
C GLN A 213 8.22 2.52 -17.49
N ILE A 214 8.53 1.60 -18.41
CA ILE A 214 8.13 0.19 -18.31
C ILE A 214 8.65 -0.43 -17.01
N ARG A 215 9.96 -0.30 -16.74
CA ARG A 215 10.56 -0.86 -15.52
C ARG A 215 10.07 -0.18 -14.25
N ALA A 216 9.84 1.13 -14.25
CA ALA A 216 9.26 1.82 -13.11
C ALA A 216 7.85 1.30 -12.77
N ARG A 217 7.04 0.93 -13.78
CA ARG A 217 5.73 0.29 -13.60
C ARG A 217 5.85 -1.14 -13.09
N GLU A 218 6.70 -1.96 -13.69
CA GLU A 218 6.97 -3.34 -13.24
C GLU A 218 7.50 -3.40 -11.80
N THR A 219 8.20 -2.35 -11.36
CA THR A 219 8.73 -2.22 -10.01
C THR A 219 7.80 -1.49 -9.05
N GLY A 220 6.60 -1.08 -9.49
CA GLY A 220 5.60 -0.40 -8.66
C GLY A 220 5.95 1.04 -8.28
N LEU A 221 6.98 1.64 -8.89
CA LEU A 221 7.34 3.05 -8.67
C LEU A 221 6.41 4.02 -9.41
N LEU A 222 5.75 3.51 -10.44
CA LEU A 222 4.68 4.16 -11.20
C LEU A 222 3.54 3.16 -11.33
N ASP A 223 2.32 3.67 -11.45
CA ASP A 223 1.19 2.89 -11.95
C ASP A 223 1.23 2.87 -13.47
#